data_AF-A0A090S5Y5-F1
#
_entry.id   AF-A0A090S5Y5-F1
#
_cell.length_a   1.000
_cell.length_b   1.000
_cell.length_c   1.000
_cell.angle_alpha   90.00
_cell.angle_beta   90.00
_cell.angle_gamma   90.00
#
_symmetry.space_group_name_H-M   'P 1'
#
loop_
_entity.id
_entity.type
_entity.pdbx_description
1 polymer ?
#
loop_
_entity_poly.entity_id
_entity_poly.type
_entity_poly.pdbx_seq_one_letter_code
_entity_poly.pdbx_strand_id
1 'polypeptide(L)'
;MRNRYQQALEDRALLEQLYFVEMFRSHVLDIEDDLHGKSCTPMTMKRVQAVLEMIAQHFTLLADQGALFFDNEGKTQQELTDIYQHKRILVEKYQL
;
A
#
# COMPACT_ATOMS: atom_id res chain seq x y z
N MET A 1 6.00 7.44 -26.83
CA MET A 1 5.68 6.44 -25.79
C MET A 1 4.30 6.78 -25.24
N ARG A 2 3.36 5.82 -25.21
CA ARG A 2 2.07 6.04 -24.52
C ARG A 2 2.33 6.01 -23.02
N ASN A 3 1.67 6.88 -22.26
CA ASN A 3 1.79 6.90 -20.81
C ASN A 3 1.07 5.67 -20.21
N ARG A 4 1.57 5.10 -19.11
CA ARG A 4 1.01 3.92 -18.41
C ARG A 4 -0.51 3.97 -18.24
N TYR A 5 -1.07 5.15 -17.94
CA TYR A 5 -2.53 5.33 -17.82
C TYR A 5 -3.28 5.10 -19.15
N GLN A 6 -2.72 5.51 -20.29
CA GLN A 6 -3.35 5.32 -21.60
C GLN A 6 -3.37 3.83 -21.99
N GLN A 7 -2.33 3.09 -21.66
CA GLN A 7 -2.27 1.64 -21.93
C GLN A 7 -3.27 0.87 -21.08
N ALA A 8 -3.45 1.27 -19.82
CA ALA A 8 -4.44 0.68 -18.93
C ALA A 8 -5.90 0.86 -19.44
N LEU A 9 -6.21 1.98 -20.10
CA LEU A 9 -7.57 2.19 -20.62
C LEU A 9 -7.93 1.28 -21.80
N GLU A 10 -6.94 0.69 -22.46
CA GLU A 10 -7.13 -0.16 -23.65
C GLU A 10 -7.22 -1.65 -23.29
N ASP A 11 -6.83 -2.04 -22.06
CA ASP A 11 -6.81 -3.42 -21.59
C ASP A 11 -7.28 -3.51 -20.13
N ARG A 12 -8.36 -4.26 -19.91
CA ARG A 12 -8.94 -4.46 -18.59
C ARG A 12 -7.96 -5.05 -17.57
N ALA A 13 -7.10 -5.99 -17.96
CA ALA A 13 -6.13 -6.58 -17.06
C ALA A 13 -5.08 -5.55 -16.63
N LEU A 14 -4.62 -4.71 -17.57
CA LEU A 14 -3.69 -3.61 -17.25
C LEU A 14 -4.36 -2.55 -16.37
N LEU A 15 -5.66 -2.28 -16.58
CA LEU A 15 -6.43 -1.39 -15.71
C LEU A 15 -6.53 -1.92 -14.28
N GLU A 16 -6.86 -3.20 -14.12
CA GLU A 16 -6.97 -3.84 -12.81
C GLU A 16 -5.62 -3.85 -12.07
N GLN A 17 -4.52 -4.13 -12.78
CA GLN A 17 -3.16 -4.04 -12.20
C GLN A 17 -2.80 -2.61 -11.79
N LEU A 18 -3.06 -1.63 -12.65
CA LEU A 18 -2.79 -0.22 -12.34
C LEU A 18 -3.62 0.24 -11.15
N TYR A 19 -4.91 -0.11 -11.12
CA TYR A 19 -5.79 0.20 -10.00
C TYR A 19 -5.28 -0.40 -8.70
N PHE A 20 -4.86 -1.66 -8.71
CA PHE A 20 -4.29 -2.34 -7.54
C PHE A 20 -3.04 -1.63 -7.02
N VAL A 21 -2.11 -1.25 -7.92
CA VAL A 21 -0.88 -0.55 -7.57
C VAL A 21 -1.16 0.84 -6.98
N GLU A 22 -2.07 1.60 -7.60
CA GLU A 22 -2.43 2.93 -7.11
C GLU A 22 -3.21 2.87 -5.79
N MET A 23 -4.06 1.85 -5.60
CA MET A 23 -4.72 1.59 -4.32
C MET A 23 -3.70 1.34 -3.20
N PHE A 24 -2.69 0.50 -3.46
CA PHE A 24 -1.61 0.25 -2.50
C PHE A 24 -0.94 1.57 -2.09
N ARG A 25 -0.52 2.37 -3.08
CA ARG A 25 0.16 3.65 -2.82
C ARG A 25 -0.72 4.62 -2.02
N SER A 26 -2.01 4.69 -2.36
CA SER A 26 -2.98 5.50 -1.61
C SER A 26 -3.11 5.05 -0.16
N HIS A 27 -3.19 3.74 0.10
CA HIS A 27 -3.25 3.22 1.47
C HIS A 27 -1.98 3.53 2.26
N VAL A 28 -0.80 3.40 1.65
CA VAL A 28 0.46 3.76 2.31
C VAL A 28 0.43 5.22 2.75
N LEU A 29 0.08 6.15 1.86
CA LEU A 29 0.02 7.58 2.19
C LEU A 29 -0.97 7.87 3.33
N ASP A 30 -2.18 7.33 3.25
CA ASP A 30 -3.21 7.52 4.28
C ASP A 30 -2.74 6.99 5.66
N ILE A 31 -2.06 5.83 5.69
CA ILE A 31 -1.54 5.24 6.93
C ILE A 31 -0.44 6.12 7.53
N GLU A 32 0.50 6.62 6.72
CA GLU A 32 1.56 7.49 7.22
C GLU A 32 1.00 8.80 7.78
N ASP A 33 0.04 9.42 7.08
CA ASP A 33 -0.60 10.66 7.52
C ASP A 33 -1.38 10.46 8.84
N ASP A 34 -2.19 9.40 8.92
CA ASP A 34 -2.97 9.08 10.12
C ASP A 34 -2.08 8.77 11.34
N LEU A 35 -0.95 8.07 11.14
CA LEU A 35 0.00 7.77 12.20
C LEU A 35 0.76 9.02 12.65
N HIS A 36 1.16 9.88 11.71
CA HIS A 36 1.87 11.12 12.03
C HIS A 36 0.97 12.09 12.81
N GLY A 37 -0.28 12.26 12.37
CA GLY A 37 -1.28 13.11 13.01
C GLY A 37 -1.91 12.51 14.27
N LYS A 38 -1.68 11.21 14.55
CA LYS A 38 -2.37 10.43 15.59
C LYS A 38 -3.90 10.50 15.44
N SER A 39 -4.38 10.57 14.21
CA SER A 39 -5.80 10.62 13.82
C SER A 39 -6.33 9.24 13.43
N CYS A 40 -5.74 8.18 13.98
CA CYS A 40 -6.06 6.80 13.62
C CYS A 40 -7.53 6.47 13.89
N THR A 41 -8.19 5.90 12.89
CA THR A 41 -9.61 5.48 12.94
C THR A 41 -9.74 3.98 12.64
N PRO A 42 -10.93 3.37 12.84
CA PRO A 42 -11.17 2.02 12.34
C PRO A 42 -10.90 1.85 10.84
N MET A 43 -10.97 2.93 10.04
CA MET A 43 -10.60 2.88 8.63
C MET A 43 -9.09 2.74 8.43
N THR A 44 -8.27 3.43 9.23
CA THR A 44 -6.81 3.29 9.22
C THR A 44 -6.40 1.84 9.47
N MET A 45 -7.05 1.17 10.43
CA MET A 45 -6.82 -0.25 10.70
C MET A 45 -7.12 -1.14 9.48
N LYS A 46 -8.26 -0.90 8.82
CA LYS A 46 -8.62 -1.63 7.59
C LYS A 46 -7.60 -1.44 6.47
N ARG A 47 -7.07 -0.22 6.31
CA ARG A 47 -6.01 0.06 5.33
C ARG A 47 -4.73 -0.70 5.65
N VAL A 48 -4.30 -0.72 6.91
CA VAL A 48 -3.11 -1.50 7.33
C VAL A 48 -3.30 -2.98 7.02
N GLN A 49 -4.47 -3.53 7.34
CA GLN A 49 -4.79 -4.93 7.05
C GLN A 49 -4.79 -5.22 5.54
N ALA A 50 -5.38 -4.33 4.74
CA ALA A 50 -5.35 -4.44 3.28
C ALA A 50 -3.91 -4.42 2.74
N VAL A 51 -3.07 -3.50 3.22
CA VAL A 51 -1.65 -3.44 2.82
C VAL A 51 -0.90 -4.72 3.19
N LEU A 52 -1.11 -5.27 4.39
CA LEU A 52 -0.52 -6.55 4.79
C LEU A 52 -0.93 -7.69 3.86
N GLU A 53 -2.22 -7.76 3.49
CA GLU A 53 -2.73 -8.77 2.56
C GLU A 53 -2.15 -8.60 1.15
N MET A 54 -2.05 -7.36 0.65
CA MET A 54 -1.45 -7.04 -0.64
C MET A 54 0.03 -7.41 -0.69
N ILE A 55 0.79 -7.13 0.38
CA ILE A 55 2.19 -7.55 0.49
C ILE A 55 2.28 -9.07 0.49
N ALA A 56 1.45 -9.76 1.27
CA ALA A 56 1.49 -11.22 1.37
C ALA A 56 1.19 -11.92 0.04
N GLN A 57 0.19 -11.44 -0.70
CA GLN A 57 -0.34 -12.12 -1.89
C GLN A 57 0.28 -11.63 -3.20
N HIS A 58 0.74 -10.38 -3.26
CA HIS A 58 1.09 -9.70 -4.51
C HIS A 58 2.40 -8.90 -4.46
N PHE A 59 3.34 -9.26 -3.58
CA PHE A 59 4.63 -8.54 -3.44
C PHE A 59 5.35 -8.34 -4.77
N THR A 60 5.51 -9.40 -5.58
CA THR A 60 6.22 -9.30 -6.87
C THR A 60 5.58 -8.27 -7.80
N LEU A 61 4.24 -8.26 -7.88
CA LEU A 61 3.51 -7.27 -8.68
C LEU A 61 3.78 -5.85 -8.17
N LEU A 62 3.74 -5.63 -6.86
CA LEU A 62 4.01 -4.33 -6.24
C LEU A 62 5.44 -3.85 -6.51
N ALA A 63 6.42 -4.74 -6.40
CA ALA A 63 7.82 -4.44 -6.68
C ALA A 63 8.04 -4.10 -8.16
N ASP A 64 7.59 -4.96 -9.07
CA ASP A 64 7.81 -4.82 -10.51
C ASP A 64 7.11 -3.58 -11.10
N GLN A 65 6.00 -3.17 -10.49
CA GLN A 65 5.19 -2.04 -10.96
C GLN A 65 5.53 -0.71 -10.27
N GLY A 66 6.61 -0.67 -9.46
CA GLY A 66 7.06 0.53 -8.77
C GLY A 66 6.09 1.04 -7.70
N ALA A 67 5.30 0.13 -7.10
CA ALA A 67 4.38 0.47 -6.01
C ALA A 67 5.11 0.70 -4.68
N LEU A 68 6.31 0.11 -4.51
CA LEU A 68 7.16 0.27 -3.35
C LEU A 68 7.91 1.61 -3.45
N PHE A 69 7.41 2.64 -2.76
CA PHE A 69 7.84 4.03 -2.85
C PHE A 69 8.10 4.62 -1.45
N PHE A 70 8.78 5.77 -1.38
CA PHE A 70 9.22 6.38 -0.12
C PHE A 70 10.01 5.37 0.73
N ASP A 71 9.63 5.21 2.00
CA ASP A 71 10.31 4.32 2.91
C ASP A 71 10.15 2.85 2.49
N ASN A 72 9.21 2.49 1.63
CA ASN A 72 9.04 1.11 1.20
C ASN A 72 10.00 0.69 0.08
N GLU A 73 10.70 1.63 -0.55
CA GLU A 73 11.60 1.35 -1.67
C GLU A 73 12.77 0.44 -1.25
N GLY A 74 13.06 -0.56 -2.08
CA GLY A 74 14.16 -1.51 -1.86
C GLY A 74 13.94 -2.56 -0.75
N LYS A 75 12.79 -2.50 -0.04
CA LYS A 75 12.50 -3.46 1.04
C LYS A 75 12.01 -4.80 0.51
N THR A 76 12.44 -5.85 1.18
CA THR A 76 11.95 -7.22 0.98
C THR A 76 10.52 -7.37 1.49
N GLN A 77 9.84 -8.43 1.03
CA GLN A 77 8.49 -8.77 1.48
C GLN A 77 8.40 -8.93 3.01
N GLN A 78 9.41 -9.54 3.61
CA GLN A 78 9.46 -9.76 5.05
C GLN A 78 9.64 -8.44 5.81
N GLU A 79 10.55 -7.58 5.38
CA GLU A 79 10.76 -6.27 6.02
C GLU A 79 9.49 -5.40 5.96
N LEU A 80 8.80 -5.38 4.81
CA LEU A 80 7.53 -4.66 4.70
C LEU A 80 6.47 -5.26 5.63
N THR A 81 6.37 -6.59 5.68
CA THR A 81 5.43 -7.27 6.57
C THR A 81 5.68 -6.88 8.02
N ASP A 82 6.93 -6.91 8.49
CA ASP A 82 7.29 -6.54 9.86
C ASP A 82 6.98 -5.06 10.17
N ILE A 83 7.28 -4.16 9.22
CA ILE A 83 6.96 -2.74 9.33
C ILE A 83 5.45 -2.51 9.47
N TYR A 84 4.65 -3.13 8.60
CA TYR A 84 3.20 -2.93 8.63
C TYR A 84 2.53 -3.63 9.81
N GLN A 85 3.09 -4.72 10.33
CA GLN A 85 2.68 -5.30 11.61
C GLN A 85 2.97 -4.35 12.78
N HIS A 86 4.12 -3.69 12.78
CA HIS A 86 4.43 -2.67 13.79
C HIS A 86 3.49 -1.48 13.68
N LYS A 87 3.21 -0.99 12.47
CA LYS A 87 2.23 0.09 12.22
C LYS A 87 0.84 -0.30 12.71
N ARG A 88 0.42 -1.56 12.55
CA ARG A 88 -0.85 -2.06 13.09
C ARG A 88 -0.96 -1.82 14.60
N ILE A 89 0.09 -2.17 15.36
CA ILE A 89 0.13 -1.97 16.82
C ILE A 89 0.05 -0.47 17.16
N LEU A 90 0.72 0.40 16.39
CA LEU A 90 0.63 1.85 16.59
C LEU A 90 -0.76 2.40 16.30
N VAL A 91 -1.40 1.93 15.23
CA VAL A 91 -2.78 2.31 14.91
C VAL A 91 -3.72 1.93 16.05
N GLU A 92 -3.62 0.70 16.60
CA GLU A 92 -4.43 0.28 17.76
C GLU A 92 -4.22 1.21 18.97
N LYS A 93 -2.98 1.65 19.21
CA LYS A 93 -2.65 2.54 20.32
C LYS A 93 -3.20 3.96 20.14
N TYR A 94 -3.29 4.45 18.92
CA TYR A 94 -3.76 5.81 18.61
C TYR A 94 -5.24 5.88 18.24
N GLN A 95 -5.91 4.73 18.13
CA GLN A 95 -7.35 4.67 17.88
C GLN A 95 -8.09 5.17 19.13
N LEU A 96 -8.80 6.30 18.97
CA LEU A 96 -9.64 6.91 20.01
C LEU A 96 -11.00 6.20 20.13
#